data_AF-A0A7X3R4N1-F1
#
_entry.id   AF-A0A7X3R4N1-F1
#
_cell.length_a   1.000
_cell.length_b   1.000
_cell.length_c   1.000
_cell.angle_alpha   90.00
_cell.angle_beta   90.00
_cell.angle_gamma   90.00
#
_symmetry.space_group_name_H-M   'P 1'
#
loop_
_entity.id
_entity.type
_entity.pdbx_description
1 polymer ?
#
loop_
_entity_poly.entity_id
_entity_poly.type
_entity_poly.pdbx_seq_one_letter_code
_entity_poly.pdbx_strand_id
1 'polypeptide(L)'
;MARSLPVLAAAGLLALLALACGDDGPPPSPVSDEGYLAVMCANLDRFSDAILVETEEAGIAAVIEDFIEELKGVEPPGDLREFHAEFIDYLEEAVDDPTSPLVLSPPLPGDDARERLAGKERSVEECREPTFFSNPPADQ
;
A
#
# COMPACT_ATOMS: atom_id res chain seq x y z
N MET A 1 10.28 -45.11 -60.13
CA MET A 1 8.91 -44.57 -60.03
C MET A 1 8.59 -44.34 -58.56
N ALA A 2 8.55 -43.09 -58.12
CA ALA A 2 7.81 -42.63 -56.94
C ALA A 2 7.76 -41.10 -57.01
N ARG A 3 6.55 -40.54 -57.10
CA ARG A 3 6.25 -39.11 -57.11
C ARG A 3 5.96 -38.67 -55.67
N SER A 4 6.52 -37.53 -55.25
CA SER A 4 5.94 -36.68 -54.21
C SER A 4 6.30 -35.21 -54.48
N LEU A 5 5.28 -34.36 -54.56
CA LEU A 5 5.27 -32.89 -54.63
C LEU A 5 4.53 -32.38 -53.34
N PRO A 6 4.29 -31.08 -53.10
CA PRO A 6 5.17 -30.08 -52.46
C PRO A 6 4.43 -29.25 -51.36
N VAL A 7 5.09 -28.57 -50.41
CA VAL A 7 4.44 -27.50 -49.60
C VAL A 7 5.54 -26.52 -49.11
N LEU A 8 5.74 -25.32 -49.67
CA LEU A 8 5.08 -24.01 -49.41
C LEU A 8 5.16 -23.49 -47.95
N ALA A 9 5.83 -22.35 -47.76
CA ALA A 9 5.29 -21.12 -47.14
C ALA A 9 6.34 -20.35 -46.32
N ALA A 10 6.42 -19.06 -46.65
CA ALA A 10 7.14 -18.00 -45.96
C ALA A 10 6.46 -17.57 -44.65
N ALA A 11 7.25 -17.03 -43.72
CA ALA A 11 6.92 -16.07 -42.64
C ALA A 11 7.94 -16.32 -41.50
N GLY A 12 8.48 -15.35 -40.76
CA GLY A 12 8.21 -13.94 -40.63
C GLY A 12 9.18 -13.38 -39.58
N LEU A 13 9.57 -12.13 -39.80
CA LEU A 13 10.38 -11.29 -38.94
C LEU A 13 9.54 -10.84 -37.72
N LEU A 14 9.90 -11.20 -36.48
CA LEU A 14 9.36 -10.70 -35.19
C LEU A 14 10.13 -11.45 -34.08
N ALA A 15 10.61 -10.90 -32.97
CA ALA A 15 10.40 -9.62 -32.33
C ALA A 15 11.57 -9.34 -31.37
N LEU A 16 11.86 -8.05 -31.20
CA LEU A 16 12.63 -7.49 -30.09
C LEU A 16 12.00 -7.93 -28.76
N LEU A 17 12.70 -8.77 -27.99
CA LEU A 17 12.38 -8.97 -26.58
C LEU A 17 13.06 -7.85 -25.80
N ALA A 18 12.23 -6.86 -25.45
CA ALA A 18 12.54 -5.83 -24.50
C ALA A 18 13.01 -6.47 -23.18
N LEU A 19 14.24 -6.15 -22.76
CA LEU A 19 14.59 -6.18 -21.35
C LEU A 19 13.82 -5.03 -20.69
N ALA A 20 12.60 -5.31 -20.24
CA ALA A 20 12.00 -4.53 -19.19
C ALA A 20 12.78 -4.88 -17.90
N CYS A 21 13.55 -3.91 -17.39
CA CYS A 21 14.04 -3.96 -16.03
C CYS A 21 12.81 -3.94 -15.12
N GLY A 22 12.38 -5.11 -14.64
CA GLY A 22 11.46 -5.21 -13.53
C GLY A 22 12.21 -4.73 -12.31
N ASP A 23 11.88 -3.52 -11.87
CA ASP A 23 12.14 -3.03 -10.52
C ASP A 23 11.15 -3.70 -9.56
N ASP A 24 11.07 -5.03 -9.63
CA ASP A 24 10.24 -5.82 -8.72
C ASP A 24 11.09 -6.00 -7.47
N GLY A 25 10.89 -5.10 -6.50
CA GLY A 25 11.44 -5.19 -5.16
C GLY A 25 11.19 -6.56 -4.51
N PRO A 26 11.79 -6.83 -3.34
CA PRO A 26 11.52 -8.08 -2.63
C PRO A 26 10.01 -8.27 -2.43
N PRO A 27 9.51 -9.52 -2.48
CA PRO A 27 8.09 -9.77 -2.27
C PRO A 27 7.67 -9.30 -0.86
N PRO A 28 6.39 -8.90 -0.69
CA PRO A 28 5.88 -8.47 0.60
C PRO A 28 6.05 -9.57 1.65
N SER A 29 6.36 -9.17 2.88
CA SER A 29 6.61 -10.10 3.99
C SER A 29 5.37 -10.23 4.89
N PRO A 30 4.88 -11.45 5.18
CA PRO A 30 3.76 -11.65 6.11
C PRO A 30 4.04 -11.08 7.51
N VAL A 31 3.07 -10.35 8.06
CA VAL A 31 3.15 -9.77 9.41
C VAL A 31 1.97 -10.20 10.30
N SER A 32 2.18 -10.15 11.62
CA SER A 32 1.09 -10.27 12.60
C SER A 32 0.29 -8.97 12.70
N ASP A 33 -0.82 -8.98 13.46
CA ASP A 33 -1.55 -7.75 13.78
C ASP A 33 -0.63 -6.68 14.40
N GLU A 34 0.24 -7.07 15.33
CA GLU A 34 1.17 -6.16 16.00
C GLU A 34 2.25 -5.64 15.04
N GLY A 35 2.74 -6.48 14.14
CA GLY A 35 3.68 -6.06 13.09
C GLY A 35 3.04 -5.11 12.08
N TYR A 36 1.77 -5.35 11.72
CA TYR A 36 1.00 -4.47 10.86
C TYR A 36 0.74 -3.11 11.55
N LEU A 37 0.34 -3.13 12.82
CA LEU A 37 0.15 -1.93 13.63
C LEU A 37 1.45 -1.13 13.80
N ALA A 38 2.60 -1.78 13.95
CA ALA A 38 3.89 -1.09 14.05
C ALA A 38 4.17 -0.23 12.80
N VAL A 39 3.97 -0.80 11.61
CA VAL A 39 4.11 -0.08 10.33
C VAL A 39 3.08 1.04 10.21
N MET A 40 1.80 0.74 10.48
CA MET A 40 0.72 1.73 10.39
C MET A 40 0.96 2.93 11.32
N CYS A 41 1.19 2.66 12.61
CA CYS A 41 1.35 3.71 13.61
C CYS A 41 2.62 4.53 13.41
N ALA A 42 3.74 3.91 13.04
CA ALA A 42 4.98 4.63 12.75
C ALA A 42 4.81 5.64 11.61
N ASN A 43 4.11 5.25 10.55
CA ASN A 43 3.90 6.13 9.41
C ASN A 43 2.80 7.17 9.64
N LEU A 44 1.76 6.86 10.41
CA LEU A 44 0.78 7.85 10.85
C LEU A 44 1.43 8.94 11.72
N ASP A 45 2.39 8.57 12.58
CA ASP A 45 3.20 9.51 13.38
C ASP A 45 4.05 10.40 12.45
N ARG A 46 4.78 9.81 11.50
CA ARG A 46 5.57 10.56 10.50
C ARG A 46 4.71 11.50 9.66
N PHE A 47 3.54 11.06 9.20
CA PHE A 47 2.61 11.91 8.47
C PHE A 47 2.15 13.09 9.34
N SER A 48 1.75 12.81 10.58
CA SER A 48 1.32 13.86 11.54
C SER A 48 2.43 14.87 11.79
N ASP A 49 3.68 14.42 11.94
CA ASP A 49 4.85 15.29 12.09
C ASP A 49 5.12 16.10 10.81
N ALA A 50 4.99 15.49 9.63
CA ALA A 50 5.18 16.18 8.35
C ALA A 50 4.18 17.34 8.18
N ILE A 51 2.93 17.14 8.56
CA ILE A 51 1.90 18.21 8.54
C ILE A 51 2.30 19.41 9.40
N LEU A 52 3.05 19.19 10.49
CA LEU A 52 3.46 20.26 11.42
C LEU A 52 4.79 20.92 11.03
N VAL A 53 5.69 20.18 10.39
CA VAL A 53 7.07 20.59 10.15
C VAL A 53 7.32 21.03 8.72
N GLU A 54 6.70 20.37 7.74
CA GLU A 54 6.93 20.66 6.33
C GLU A 54 6.26 21.99 5.94
N THR A 55 7.00 22.81 5.20
CA THR A 55 6.51 24.12 4.73
C THR A 55 5.93 24.06 3.33
N GLU A 56 6.10 22.93 2.64
CA GLU A 56 5.73 22.73 1.24
C GLU A 56 5.02 21.38 1.10
N GLU A 57 3.99 21.32 0.24
CA GLU A 57 3.20 20.11 -0.02
C GLU A 57 4.05 18.93 -0.50
N ALA A 58 5.13 19.21 -1.24
CA ALA A 58 6.06 18.18 -1.72
C ALA A 58 6.75 17.39 -0.60
N GLY A 59 6.98 18.01 0.57
CA GLY A 59 7.53 17.31 1.73
C GLY A 59 6.54 16.32 2.34
N ILE A 60 5.26 16.69 2.38
CA ILE A 60 4.17 15.82 2.86
C ILE A 60 3.96 14.67 1.86
N ALA A 61 3.97 14.97 0.55
CA ALA A 61 3.85 13.96 -0.49
C ALA A 61 4.95 12.89 -0.40
N ALA A 62 6.21 13.28 -0.16
CA ALA A 62 7.31 12.34 0.02
C ALA A 62 7.08 11.37 1.20
N VAL A 63 6.51 11.86 2.32
CA VAL A 63 6.18 11.00 3.47
C VAL A 63 5.03 10.04 3.14
N ILE A 64 4.05 10.47 2.33
CA ILE A 64 2.98 9.59 1.84
C ILE A 64 3.55 8.51 0.91
N GLU A 65 4.46 8.86 0.00
CA GLU A 65 5.15 7.91 -0.89
C GLU A 65 5.93 6.86 -0.10
N ASP A 66 6.70 7.28 0.91
CA ASP A 66 7.42 6.37 1.82
C ASP A 66 6.45 5.44 2.57
N PHE A 67 5.30 5.95 3.02
CA PHE A 67 4.28 5.13 3.68
C PHE A 67 3.72 4.06 2.71
N ILE A 68 3.44 4.44 1.46
CA ILE A 68 2.98 3.49 0.43
C ILE A 68 4.03 2.40 0.20
N GLU A 69 5.31 2.77 0.10
CA GLU A 69 6.40 1.81 -0.10
C GLU A 69 6.49 0.81 1.07
N GLU A 70 6.44 1.29 2.32
CA GLU A 70 6.47 0.42 3.49
C GLU A 70 5.26 -0.52 3.56
N LEU A 71 4.07 -0.03 3.19
CA LEU A 71 2.86 -0.85 3.12
C LEU A 71 2.98 -1.92 2.03
N LYS A 72 3.46 -1.56 0.83
CA LYS A 72 3.72 -2.54 -0.25
C LYS A 72 4.78 -3.58 0.12
N GLY A 73 5.65 -3.28 1.09
CA GLY A 73 6.65 -4.19 1.64
C GLY A 73 6.10 -5.25 2.61
N VAL A 74 4.84 -5.13 3.05
CA VAL A 74 4.23 -6.07 4.02
C VAL A 74 3.02 -6.80 3.45
N GLU A 75 2.81 -8.03 3.90
CA GLU A 75 1.59 -8.80 3.63
C GLU A 75 0.75 -8.84 4.91
N PRO A 76 -0.44 -8.19 4.95
CA PRO A 76 -1.24 -8.10 6.16
C PRO A 76 -1.93 -9.44 6.49
N PRO A 77 -2.47 -9.58 7.72
CA PRO A 77 -3.43 -10.62 8.05
C PRO A 77 -4.53 -10.76 6.99
N GLY A 78 -4.99 -12.00 6.75
CA GLY A 78 -5.81 -12.33 5.57
C GLY A 78 -7.12 -11.54 5.46
N ASP A 79 -7.75 -11.21 6.58
CA ASP A 79 -8.98 -10.43 6.67
C ASP A 79 -8.77 -8.91 6.54
N LEU A 80 -7.52 -8.45 6.46
CA LEU A 80 -7.14 -7.06 6.23
C LEU A 80 -6.69 -6.77 4.80
N ARG A 81 -6.62 -7.77 3.91
CA ARG A 81 -6.08 -7.60 2.55
C ARG A 81 -6.84 -6.60 1.70
N GLU A 82 -8.17 -6.60 1.79
CA GLU A 82 -9.03 -5.66 1.05
C GLU A 82 -8.80 -4.23 1.55
N PHE A 83 -8.94 -4.01 2.86
CA PHE A 83 -8.61 -2.74 3.50
C PHE A 83 -7.19 -2.25 3.18
N HIS A 84 -6.20 -3.14 3.18
CA HIS A 84 -4.82 -2.77 2.90
C HIS A 84 -4.64 -2.25 1.47
N ALA A 85 -5.29 -2.89 0.50
CA ALA A 85 -5.29 -2.40 -0.88
C ALA A 85 -6.03 -1.06 -1.01
N GLU A 86 -7.22 -0.94 -0.41
CA GLU A 86 -8.00 0.31 -0.43
C GLU A 86 -7.27 1.47 0.26
N PHE A 87 -6.54 1.18 1.35
CA PHE A 87 -5.77 2.19 2.07
C PHE A 87 -4.54 2.63 1.28
N ILE A 88 -3.88 1.72 0.55
CA ILE A 88 -2.82 2.10 -0.40
C ILE A 88 -3.40 2.97 -1.51
N ASP A 89 -4.52 2.60 -2.12
CA ASP A 89 -5.16 3.39 -3.18
C ASP A 89 -5.52 4.80 -2.66
N TYR A 90 -6.07 4.89 -1.44
CA TYR A 90 -6.34 6.15 -0.74
C TYR A 90 -5.08 7.03 -0.58
N LEU A 91 -3.95 6.44 -0.21
CA LEU A 91 -2.68 7.16 -0.09
C LEU A 91 -2.12 7.55 -1.46
N GLU A 92 -2.24 6.69 -2.48
CA GLU A 92 -1.80 6.99 -3.85
C GLU A 92 -2.57 8.19 -4.43
N GLU A 93 -3.88 8.28 -4.19
CA GLU A 93 -4.67 9.48 -4.53
C GLU A 93 -4.22 10.72 -3.78
N ALA A 94 -3.78 10.55 -2.52
CA ALA A 94 -3.27 11.65 -1.71
C ALA A 94 -1.88 12.15 -2.15
N VAL A 95 -1.12 11.44 -2.99
CA VAL A 95 0.16 11.96 -3.48
C VAL A 95 -0.03 13.24 -4.31
N ASP A 96 -1.11 13.31 -5.11
CA ASP A 96 -1.43 14.47 -5.95
C ASP A 96 -2.07 15.64 -5.16
N ASP A 97 -2.69 15.35 -4.01
CA ASP A 97 -3.19 16.33 -3.03
C ASP A 97 -2.82 15.86 -1.61
N PRO A 98 -1.58 16.15 -1.14
CA PRO A 98 -1.03 15.59 0.09
C PRO A 98 -1.69 16.13 1.36
N THR A 99 -2.55 17.13 1.23
CA THR A 99 -3.35 17.66 2.34
C THR A 99 -4.75 17.04 2.43
N SER A 100 -5.19 16.31 1.39
CA SER A 100 -6.50 15.66 1.36
C SER A 100 -6.77 14.73 2.57
N PRO A 101 -5.79 14.01 3.15
CA PRO A 101 -6.05 13.18 4.34
C PRO A 101 -6.43 13.96 5.60
N LEU A 102 -6.28 15.29 5.60
CA LEU A 102 -6.73 16.14 6.71
C LEU A 102 -8.26 16.31 6.74
N VAL A 103 -8.93 16.05 5.62
CA VAL A 103 -10.38 16.29 5.46
C VAL A 103 -11.13 15.09 4.92
N LEU A 104 -10.45 14.17 4.25
CA LEU A 104 -11.01 12.89 3.80
C LEU A 104 -10.73 11.83 4.85
N SER A 105 -11.75 11.03 5.14
CA SER A 105 -11.60 9.89 6.05
C SER A 105 -10.99 8.71 5.29
N PRO A 106 -10.04 7.97 5.89
CA PRO A 106 -9.52 6.76 5.27
C PRO A 106 -10.61 5.67 5.23
N PRO A 107 -10.44 4.65 4.36
CA PRO A 107 -11.24 3.44 4.47
C PRO A 107 -11.03 2.80 5.85
N LEU A 108 -12.00 1.99 6.28
CA LEU A 108 -11.91 1.23 7.54
C LEU A 108 -11.96 -0.27 7.23
N PRO A 109 -11.19 -1.10 7.97
CA PRO A 109 -11.39 -2.54 7.89
C PRO A 109 -12.76 -2.91 8.51
N GLY A 110 -13.22 -4.13 8.20
CA GLY A 110 -14.44 -4.67 8.82
C GLY A 110 -14.39 -4.67 10.35
N ASP A 111 -15.55 -4.55 10.99
CA ASP A 111 -15.67 -4.31 12.44
C ASP A 111 -14.85 -5.27 13.30
N ASP A 112 -14.92 -6.58 13.04
CA ASP A 112 -14.18 -7.60 13.80
C ASP A 112 -12.66 -7.40 13.71
N ALA A 113 -12.14 -7.04 12.53
CA ALA A 113 -10.73 -6.78 12.33
C ALA A 113 -10.33 -5.44 12.97
N ARG A 114 -11.17 -4.41 12.83
CA ARG A 114 -10.97 -3.09 13.45
C ARG A 114 -10.87 -3.20 14.96
N GLU A 115 -11.85 -3.84 15.61
CA GLU A 115 -11.89 -4.02 17.07
C GLU A 115 -10.69 -4.83 17.57
N ARG A 116 -10.29 -5.86 16.82
CA ARG A 116 -9.11 -6.67 17.14
C ARG A 116 -7.83 -5.85 17.09
N LEU A 117 -7.64 -5.01 16.06
CA LEU A 117 -6.48 -4.14 15.94
C LEU A 117 -6.47 -3.05 17.03
N ALA A 118 -7.61 -2.38 17.25
CA ALA A 118 -7.78 -1.38 18.29
C ALA A 118 -7.40 -1.91 19.68
N GLY A 119 -7.80 -3.15 20.01
CA GLY A 119 -7.46 -3.81 21.26
C GLY A 119 -5.96 -4.07 21.46
N LYS A 120 -5.15 -3.99 20.39
CA LYS A 120 -3.71 -4.29 20.40
C LYS A 120 -2.83 -3.06 20.31
N GLU A 121 -3.35 -1.89 19.94
CA GLU A 121 -2.56 -0.66 19.78
C GLU A 121 -1.67 -0.38 21.00
N ARG A 122 -2.20 -0.52 22.22
CA ARG A 122 -1.43 -0.26 23.47
C ARG A 122 -0.26 -1.21 23.73
N SER A 123 -0.20 -2.33 23.00
CA SER A 123 0.88 -3.31 23.10
C SER A 123 2.00 -3.09 22.09
N VAL A 124 1.83 -2.13 21.18
CA VAL A 124 2.76 -1.79 20.10
C VAL A 124 3.44 -0.47 20.43
N GLU A 125 4.77 -0.42 20.36
CA GLU A 125 5.56 0.75 20.81
C GLU A 125 5.30 2.00 19.96
N GLU A 126 5.09 1.79 18.67
CA GLU A 126 4.86 2.83 17.67
C GLU A 126 3.46 3.45 17.81
N CYS A 127 2.49 2.73 18.38
CA CYS A 127 1.12 3.20 18.56
C CYS A 127 0.97 4.03 19.84
N ARG A 128 1.55 5.24 19.84
CA ARG A 128 1.52 6.17 20.99
C ARG A 128 0.17 6.85 21.17
N GLU A 129 -0.50 7.14 20.07
CA GLU A 129 -1.82 7.76 20.02
C GLU A 129 -2.85 6.80 19.40
N PRO A 130 -4.14 6.88 19.78
CA PRO A 130 -5.18 6.08 19.15
C PRO A 130 -5.29 6.41 17.66
N THR A 131 -5.39 5.37 16.82
CA THR A 131 -5.60 5.57 15.37
C THR A 131 -7.09 5.56 15.02
N PHE A 132 -7.40 5.61 13.73
CA PHE A 132 -8.75 5.40 13.21
C PHE A 132 -9.30 3.99 13.48
N PHE A 133 -8.47 3.02 13.91
CA PHE A 133 -8.97 1.74 14.41
C PHE A 133 -9.73 1.89 15.73
N SER A 134 -9.20 2.69 16.67
CA SER A 134 -9.80 2.93 17.98
C SER A 134 -10.82 4.09 17.99
N ASN A 135 -10.62 5.09 17.14
CA ASN A 135 -11.47 6.28 17.03
C ASN A 135 -11.90 6.49 15.57
N PRO A 136 -12.88 5.73 15.06
CA PRO A 136 -13.33 5.89 13.69
C PRO A 136 -13.99 7.28 13.48
N PRO A 137 -13.88 7.87 12.28
CA PRO A 137 -14.58 9.10 11.94
C PRO A 137 -16.09 8.98 12.13
N ALA A 138 -16.75 10.05 12.60
CA ALA A 138 -18.13 10.02 13.07
C ALA A 138 -19.21 9.68 12.00
N ASP A 139 -18.82 9.68 10.72
CA ASP A 139 -19.73 9.57 9.57
C ASP A 139 -19.53 8.26 8.76
N GLN A 140 -18.74 7.31 9.25
CA GLN A 140 -18.51 5.99 8.64
C GLN A 140 -18.98 4.83 9.53
#